data_AF-A0A6P2FW52-F1
#
_entry.id   AF-A0A6P2FW52-F1
#
_cell.length_a   1.000
_cell.length_b   1.000
_cell.length_c   1.000
_cell.angle_alpha   90.00
_cell.angle_beta   90.00
_cell.angle_gamma   90.00
#
_symmetry.space_group_name_H-M   'P 1'
#
loop_
_entity.id
_entity.type
_entity.pdbx_description
1 polymer ?
#
loop_
_entity_poly.entity_id
_entity_poly.type
_entity_poly.pdbx_seq_one_letter_code
_entity_poly.pdbx_strand_id
1 'polypeptide(L)'
;MARVARKQAAPKTCPPLAELLQEVSESVYFNGESPLRLNTDAVRADCPLHLVIGDNGAGKSFLVQVLSAYARSDDCTPLQISMAYRTRAGIERAFMYGSDEDHSTGLNSIGVVRRAISSMQGWGSKAHIALFDEPDTGLSDRYAHPLGALIAQFATAPADGTKGVLIITHSRALVRGALGVLEQGGHEPSVAFVGSRYSSLDQFLGETAPATVEEMLEVEGSAHTTWRCISKMLEPRK
;
A
#
# COMPACT_ATOMS: atom_id res chain seq x y z
N MET A 1 -5.59 4.46 20.88
CA MET A 1 -5.43 3.35 19.91
C MET A 1 -5.78 2.06 20.62
N ALA A 2 -6.82 1.35 20.16
CA ALA A 2 -7.19 0.06 20.71
C ALA A 2 -6.00 -0.91 20.57
N ARG A 3 -5.51 -1.43 21.69
CA ARG A 3 -4.47 -2.46 21.72
C ARG A 3 -5.11 -3.71 21.12
N VAL A 4 -4.75 -4.08 19.89
CA VAL A 4 -5.15 -5.37 19.31
C VAL A 4 -4.61 -6.44 20.25
N ALA A 5 -5.51 -7.10 20.98
CA ALA A 5 -5.15 -8.15 21.93
C ALA A 5 -4.76 -9.41 21.14
N ARG A 6 -3.58 -9.38 20.51
CA ARG A 6 -2.94 -10.56 19.95
C ARG A 6 -2.45 -11.38 21.15
N LYS A 7 -2.87 -12.66 21.26
CA LYS A 7 -2.37 -13.58 22.30
C LYS A 7 -0.84 -13.53 22.28
N GLN A 8 -0.23 -13.26 23.44
CA GLN A 8 1.23 -13.21 23.58
C GLN A 8 1.84 -14.53 23.09
N ALA A 9 2.54 -14.47 21.97
CA ALA A 9 3.34 -15.56 21.44
C ALA A 9 4.82 -15.13 21.45
N ALA A 10 5.72 -16.12 21.35
CA ALA A 10 7.19 -16.04 21.35
C ALA A 10 7.78 -14.81 20.62
N PRO A 11 9.04 -14.40 20.89
CA PRO A 11 9.68 -13.30 20.17
C PRO A 11 9.55 -13.52 18.65
N LYS A 12 8.72 -12.68 18.03
CA LYS A 12 8.38 -12.83 16.62
C LYS A 12 9.45 -12.12 15.80
N THR A 13 10.14 -12.90 14.96
CA THR A 13 10.95 -12.37 13.87
C THR A 13 10.04 -11.66 12.88
N CYS A 14 10.50 -10.57 12.24
CA CYS A 14 9.69 -9.93 11.20
C CYS A 14 9.33 -10.93 10.08
N PRO A 15 8.04 -11.24 9.91
CA PRO A 15 7.59 -12.17 8.87
C PRO A 15 7.68 -11.53 7.48
N PRO A 16 7.72 -12.34 6.41
CA PRO A 16 7.49 -11.88 5.04
C PRO A 16 6.18 -11.09 4.92
N LEU A 17 6.17 -10.08 4.05
CA LEU A 17 4.99 -9.23 3.85
C LEU A 17 3.76 -10.00 3.35
N ALA A 18 3.95 -11.07 2.57
CA ALA A 18 2.86 -11.96 2.15
C ALA A 18 2.13 -12.59 3.35
N GLU A 19 2.86 -13.03 4.37
CA GLU A 19 2.29 -13.60 5.60
C GLU A 19 1.53 -12.54 6.40
N LEU A 20 2.07 -11.31 6.48
CA LEU A 20 1.36 -10.19 7.11
C LEU A 20 0.06 -9.85 6.37
N LEU A 21 0.04 -9.88 5.04
CA LEU A 21 -1.16 -9.64 4.25
C LEU A 21 -2.23 -10.70 4.52
N GLN A 22 -1.84 -11.97 4.58
CA GLN A 22 -2.75 -13.07 4.92
C GLN A 22 -3.30 -12.93 6.34
N GLU A 23 -2.45 -12.65 7.33
CA GLU A 23 -2.93 -12.48 8.69
C GLU A 23 -3.87 -11.26 8.84
N VAL A 24 -3.57 -10.16 8.14
CA VAL A 24 -4.44 -8.98 8.14
C VAL A 24 -5.77 -9.27 7.43
N SER A 25 -5.79 -10.09 6.36
CA SER A 25 -7.02 -10.48 5.67
C SER A 25 -7.95 -11.29 6.58
N GLU A 26 -7.39 -12.12 7.45
CA GLU A 26 -8.12 -12.92 8.44
C GLU A 26 -8.58 -12.12 9.68
N SER A 27 -8.04 -10.93 9.88
CA SER A 27 -8.35 -10.11 11.05
C SER A 27 -9.80 -9.64 11.07
N VAL A 28 -10.28 -9.28 12.27
CA VAL A 28 -11.63 -8.70 12.49
C VAL A 28 -11.88 -7.42 11.68
N TYR A 29 -10.83 -6.80 11.15
CA TYR A 29 -10.92 -5.60 10.34
C TYR A 29 -11.26 -5.87 8.89
N PHE A 30 -10.98 -7.07 8.35
CA PHE A 30 -11.14 -7.37 6.92
C PHE A 30 -11.95 -8.65 6.64
N ASN A 31 -12.29 -9.42 7.68
CA ASN A 31 -13.07 -10.65 7.59
C ASN A 31 -14.42 -10.56 8.31
N GLY A 32 -15.27 -11.58 8.11
CA GLY A 32 -16.53 -11.77 8.81
C GLY A 32 -17.53 -10.64 8.56
N GLU A 33 -18.04 -10.04 9.63
CA GLU A 33 -19.01 -8.93 9.56
C GLU A 33 -18.37 -7.56 9.27
N SER A 34 -17.04 -7.49 9.09
CA SER A 34 -16.40 -6.22 8.72
C SER A 34 -17.02 -5.68 7.42
N PRO A 35 -17.22 -4.37 7.26
CA PRO A 35 -17.59 -3.79 5.97
C PRO A 35 -16.42 -3.68 5.01
N LEU A 36 -15.19 -3.87 5.49
CA LEU A 36 -14.00 -3.94 4.66
C LEU A 36 -13.74 -5.39 4.25
N ARG A 37 -13.24 -5.54 3.02
CA ARG A 37 -12.82 -6.82 2.45
C ARG A 37 -11.44 -6.68 1.89
N LEU A 38 -10.58 -7.65 2.23
CA LEU A 38 -9.27 -7.82 1.62
C LEU A 38 -9.22 -9.23 1.03
N ASN A 39 -9.30 -9.34 -0.29
CA ASN A 39 -9.06 -10.61 -0.99
C ASN A 39 -7.55 -10.78 -1.15
N THR A 40 -7.03 -11.93 -0.73
CA THR A 40 -5.60 -12.29 -0.80
C THR A 40 -5.36 -13.60 -1.54
N ASP A 41 -6.33 -14.09 -2.32
CA ASP A 41 -6.26 -15.38 -3.02
C ASP A 41 -5.10 -15.41 -4.04
N ALA A 42 -4.74 -14.26 -4.60
CA ALA A 42 -3.62 -14.09 -5.53
C ALA A 42 -2.34 -13.54 -4.85
N VAL A 43 -2.27 -13.56 -3.51
CA VAL A 43 -1.04 -13.19 -2.79
C VAL A 43 -0.07 -14.36 -2.79
N ARG A 44 1.17 -14.10 -3.20
CA ARG A 44 2.20 -15.12 -3.34
C ARG A 44 3.38 -14.84 -2.42
N ALA A 45 3.86 -15.86 -1.71
CA ALA A 45 4.96 -15.72 -0.75
C ALA A 45 6.34 -15.56 -1.41
N ASP A 46 6.50 -16.04 -2.65
CA ASP A 46 7.72 -15.99 -3.44
C ASP A 46 7.88 -14.67 -4.23
N CYS A 47 6.83 -13.85 -4.30
CA CYS A 47 6.87 -12.59 -5.00
C CYS A 47 7.41 -11.48 -4.11
N PRO A 48 8.47 -10.74 -4.52
CA PRO A 48 9.06 -9.70 -3.69
C PRO A 48 8.24 -8.39 -3.67
N LEU A 49 7.32 -8.22 -4.63
CA LEU A 49 6.45 -7.07 -4.77
C LEU A 49 4.99 -7.51 -4.71
N HIS A 50 4.23 -6.96 -3.78
CA HIS A 50 2.80 -7.16 -3.69
C HIS A 50 2.07 -5.89 -4.14
N LEU A 51 1.00 -6.08 -4.91
CA LEU A 51 0.11 -5.02 -5.36
C LEU A 51 -1.19 -5.09 -4.54
N VAL A 52 -1.61 -3.98 -3.96
CA VAL A 52 -2.93 -3.81 -3.35
C VAL A 52 -3.73 -2.85 -4.21
N ILE A 53 -4.80 -3.38 -4.80
CA ILE A 53 -5.62 -2.67 -5.77
C ILE A 53 -7.01 -2.45 -5.18
N GLY A 54 -7.57 -1.27 -5.38
CA GLY A 54 -8.94 -0.98 -4.99
C GLY A 54 -9.31 0.48 -5.26
N ASP A 55 -10.60 0.75 -5.27
CA ASP A 55 -11.13 2.10 -5.51
C ASP A 55 -10.78 3.07 -4.38
N ASN A 56 -10.93 4.35 -4.68
CA ASN A 56 -10.85 5.40 -3.68
C ASN A 56 -11.95 5.19 -2.63
N GLY A 57 -11.61 5.38 -1.36
CA GLY A 57 -12.54 5.13 -0.25
C GLY A 57 -12.76 3.67 0.14
N ALA A 58 -12.18 2.69 -0.57
CA ALA A 58 -12.37 1.26 -0.28
C ALA A 58 -11.71 0.77 1.03
N GLY A 59 -10.91 1.62 1.70
CA GLY A 59 -10.21 1.27 2.95
C GLY A 59 -8.72 0.94 2.78
N LYS A 60 -8.14 1.21 1.60
CA LYS A 60 -6.71 1.01 1.29
C LYS A 60 -5.77 1.66 2.32
N SER A 61 -5.93 2.94 2.65
CA SER A 61 -5.07 3.60 3.63
C SER A 61 -5.27 3.06 5.06
N PHE A 62 -6.45 2.53 5.39
CA PHE A 62 -6.67 1.86 6.67
C PHE A 62 -5.95 0.51 6.72
N LEU A 63 -5.93 -0.25 5.62
CA LEU A 63 -5.09 -1.44 5.49
C LEU A 63 -3.62 -1.12 5.77
N VAL A 64 -3.08 -0.04 5.22
CA VAL A 64 -1.69 0.38 5.49
C VAL A 64 -1.44 0.66 6.97
N GLN A 65 -2.41 1.26 7.67
CA GLN A 65 -2.32 1.50 9.11
C GLN A 65 -2.31 0.18 9.91
N VAL A 66 -3.19 -0.76 9.54
CA VAL A 66 -3.27 -2.08 10.20
C VAL A 66 -1.98 -2.88 9.94
N LEU A 67 -1.52 -2.96 8.69
CA LEU A 67 -0.25 -3.60 8.33
C LEU A 67 0.93 -3.01 9.09
N SER A 68 1.01 -1.68 9.19
CA SER A 68 2.06 -1.00 9.94
C SER A 68 2.01 -1.33 11.44
N ALA A 69 0.81 -1.50 12.01
CA ALA A 69 0.66 -1.90 13.41
C ALA A 69 1.09 -3.36 13.63
N TYR A 70 0.72 -4.27 12.72
CA TYR A 70 1.12 -5.68 12.77
C TYR A 70 2.64 -5.82 12.62
N ALA A 71 3.23 -5.17 11.62
CA ALA A 71 4.67 -5.15 11.39
C ALA A 71 5.45 -4.68 12.62
N ARG A 72 5.04 -3.57 13.25
CA ARG A 72 5.68 -3.08 14.49
C ARG A 72 5.53 -4.05 15.66
N SER A 73 4.44 -4.80 15.72
CA SER A 73 4.25 -5.81 16.77
C SER A 73 5.16 -7.04 16.58
N ASP A 74 5.71 -7.22 15.37
CA ASP A 74 6.60 -8.33 14.98
C ASP A 74 8.05 -7.83 14.77
N ASP A 75 8.44 -6.77 15.49
CA ASP A 75 9.78 -6.13 15.42
C ASP A 75 10.24 -5.77 14.00
N CYS A 76 9.27 -5.43 13.15
CA CYS A 76 9.51 -4.99 11.80
C CYS A 76 9.27 -3.50 11.65
N THR A 77 10.19 -2.79 11.00
CA THR A 77 10.03 -1.35 10.76
C THR A 77 9.21 -1.12 9.48
N PRO A 78 7.98 -0.60 9.53
CA PRO A 78 7.28 -0.18 8.33
C PRO A 78 7.82 1.17 7.86
N LEU A 79 8.30 1.23 6.62
CA LEU A 79 8.55 2.48 5.92
C LEU A 79 7.33 2.81 5.05
N GLN A 80 6.45 3.66 5.60
CA GLN A 80 5.25 4.11 4.89
C GLN A 80 5.55 5.37 4.09
N ILE A 81 5.29 5.31 2.79
CA ILE A 81 5.48 6.38 1.84
C ILE A 81 4.11 6.70 1.26
N SER A 82 3.47 7.75 1.77
CA SER A 82 2.14 8.16 1.35
C SER A 82 2.13 9.62 0.97
N MET A 83 1.55 9.92 -0.20
CA MET A 83 1.35 11.31 -0.65
C MET A 83 0.32 12.04 0.22
N ALA A 84 -0.51 11.32 0.99
CA ALA A 84 -1.39 11.90 2.00
C ALA A 84 -0.63 12.66 3.11
N TYR A 85 0.65 12.33 3.36
CA TYR A 85 1.48 13.08 4.30
C TYR A 85 1.84 14.48 3.78
N ARG A 86 1.69 14.76 2.47
CA ARG A 86 1.97 16.08 1.89
C ARG A 86 1.01 17.16 2.36
N THR A 87 -0.26 16.80 2.62
CA THR A 87 -1.29 17.75 3.07
C THR A 87 -1.29 17.95 4.59
N ARG A 88 -0.51 17.17 5.35
CA ARG A 88 -0.37 17.33 6.80
C ARG A 88 0.69 18.39 7.12
N ALA A 89 0.37 19.28 8.05
CA ALA A 89 1.34 20.23 8.60
C ALA A 89 2.36 19.50 9.50
N GLY A 90 3.65 19.84 9.43
CA GLY A 90 4.67 19.33 10.35
C GLY A 90 6.07 19.11 9.76
N ILE A 91 6.99 18.70 10.63
CA ILE A 91 8.41 18.42 10.33
C ILE A 91 8.57 17.27 9.31
N GLU A 92 7.69 16.28 9.35
CA GLU A 92 7.67 15.14 8.42
C GLU A 92 7.52 15.58 6.96
N ARG A 93 6.70 16.62 6.70
CA ARG A 93 6.56 17.20 5.35
C ARG A 93 7.88 17.79 4.86
N ALA A 94 8.56 18.57 5.70
CA ALA A 94 9.83 19.19 5.34
C ALA A 94 10.93 18.16 5.04
N PHE A 95 11.00 17.06 5.83
CA PHE A 95 11.97 15.99 5.59
C PHE A 95 11.66 15.12 4.36
N MET A 96 10.39 14.85 4.06
CA MET A 96 10.01 14.02 2.92
C MET A 96 9.97 14.80 1.61
N TYR A 97 9.45 16.02 1.61
CA TYR A 97 9.13 16.79 0.40
C TYR A 97 10.01 18.02 0.18
N GLY A 98 10.74 18.51 1.18
CA GLY A 98 11.53 19.75 1.08
C GLY A 98 10.67 21.02 1.14
N SER A 99 11.25 22.16 0.74
CA SER A 99 10.51 23.43 0.58
C SER A 99 9.77 23.45 -0.77
N ASP A 100 8.45 23.65 -0.73
CA ASP A 100 7.53 23.57 -1.88
C ASP A 100 7.68 24.69 -2.93
N GLU A 101 8.75 25.47 -2.94
CA GLU A 101 8.83 26.69 -3.76
C GLU A 101 9.15 26.46 -5.25
N ASP A 102 9.72 25.32 -5.69
CA ASP A 102 10.19 25.19 -7.09
C ASP A 102 10.03 23.82 -7.79
N HIS A 103 9.30 22.85 -7.23
CA HIS A 103 9.23 21.51 -7.83
C HIS A 103 7.82 21.07 -8.24
N SER A 104 7.67 20.68 -9.51
CA SER A 104 6.48 20.01 -10.03
C SER A 104 6.13 18.79 -9.17
N THR A 105 4.83 18.57 -8.91
CA THR A 105 4.29 17.41 -8.18
C THR A 105 4.82 16.07 -8.69
N GLY A 106 5.14 16.04 -9.99
CA GLY A 106 5.86 15.00 -10.70
C GLY A 106 7.18 14.57 -10.06
N LEU A 107 8.08 15.54 -9.92
CA LEU A 107 9.44 15.34 -9.43
C LEU A 107 9.45 14.97 -7.94
N ASN A 108 8.51 15.52 -7.18
CA ASN A 108 8.41 15.24 -5.74
C ASN A 108 8.05 13.77 -5.48
N SER A 109 7.11 13.20 -6.23
CA SER A 109 6.70 11.80 -6.06
C SER A 109 7.87 10.83 -6.32
N ILE A 110 8.60 11.05 -7.43
CA ILE A 110 9.79 10.26 -7.76
C ILE A 110 10.90 10.49 -6.72
N GLY A 111 11.12 11.74 -6.31
CA GLY A 111 12.13 12.11 -5.31
C GLY A 111 11.91 11.42 -3.97
N VAL A 112 10.67 11.35 -3.51
CA VAL A 112 10.28 10.69 -2.26
C VAL A 112 10.52 9.18 -2.35
N VAL A 113 10.10 8.54 -3.45
CA VAL A 113 10.34 7.11 -3.67
C VAL A 113 11.84 6.80 -3.71
N ARG A 114 12.63 7.60 -4.42
CA ARG A 114 14.10 7.44 -4.46
C ARG A 114 14.74 7.64 -3.09
N ARG A 115 14.30 8.63 -2.31
CA ARG A 115 14.80 8.87 -0.96
C ARG A 115 14.47 7.72 -0.01
N ALA A 116 13.28 7.15 -0.13
CA ALA A 116 12.87 5.99 0.64
C ALA A 116 13.73 4.76 0.30
N ILE A 117 13.94 4.47 -0.99
CA ILE A 117 14.84 3.40 -1.45
C ILE A 117 16.25 3.59 -0.89
N SER A 118 16.80 4.80 -1.01
CA SER A 118 18.14 5.12 -0.50
C SER A 118 18.23 4.95 1.03
N SER A 119 17.17 5.30 1.76
CA SER A 119 17.11 5.12 3.21
C SER A 119 17.10 3.64 3.60
N MET A 120 16.31 2.81 2.90
CA MET A 120 16.28 1.36 3.12
C MET A 120 17.63 0.70 2.83
N GLN A 121 18.32 1.11 1.76
CA GLN A 121 19.67 0.65 1.46
C GLN A 121 20.67 1.02 2.56
N GLY A 122 20.47 2.14 3.26
CA GLY A 122 21.29 2.56 4.39
C GLY A 122 20.99 1.84 5.71
N TRP A 123 19.93 1.03 5.80
CA TRP A 123 19.54 0.36 7.04
C TRP A 123 20.26 -0.97 7.31
N GLY A 124 21.03 -1.48 6.35
CA GLY A 124 21.74 -2.76 6.47
C GLY A 124 20.75 -3.90 6.75
N SER A 125 21.05 -4.79 7.69
CA SER A 125 20.23 -5.98 7.98
C SER A 125 18.96 -5.73 8.81
N LYS A 126 18.63 -4.48 9.12
CA LYS A 126 17.45 -4.15 9.94
C LYS A 126 16.17 -4.59 9.22
N ALA A 127 15.35 -5.41 9.88
CA ALA A 127 14.12 -5.92 9.29
C ALA A 127 13.09 -4.81 9.03
N HIS A 128 12.59 -4.73 7.81
CA HIS A 128 11.63 -3.70 7.41
C HIS A 128 10.73 -4.13 6.26
N ILE A 129 9.60 -3.42 6.11
CA ILE A 129 8.71 -3.52 4.95
C ILE A 129 8.54 -2.13 4.31
N ALA A 130 8.41 -2.08 3.00
CA ALA A 130 8.17 -0.82 2.27
C ALA A 130 6.70 -0.74 1.85
N LEU A 131 6.00 0.33 2.24
CA LEU A 131 4.58 0.52 1.95
C LEU A 131 4.40 1.80 1.13
N PHE A 132 4.26 1.66 -0.18
CA PHE A 132 4.02 2.77 -1.11
C PHE A 132 2.52 2.98 -1.30
N ASP A 133 1.95 3.93 -0.59
CA ASP A 133 0.52 4.26 -0.56
C ASP A 133 0.19 5.42 -1.51
N GLU A 134 -0.42 5.09 -2.64
CA GLU A 134 -0.73 6.00 -3.76
C GLU A 134 0.47 6.87 -4.15
N PRO A 135 1.63 6.26 -4.45
CA PRO A 135 2.89 6.97 -4.67
C PRO A 135 2.87 7.81 -5.95
N ASP A 136 1.87 7.59 -6.82
CA ASP A 136 1.67 8.31 -8.07
C ASP A 136 0.64 9.45 -7.97
N THR A 137 0.18 9.79 -6.76
CA THR A 137 -0.76 10.90 -6.57
C THR A 137 -0.21 12.20 -7.17
N GLY A 138 -0.91 12.74 -8.16
CA GLY A 138 -0.51 13.96 -8.86
C GLY A 138 0.50 13.75 -10.00
N LEU A 139 0.74 12.49 -10.40
CA LEU A 139 1.40 12.13 -11.66
C LEU A 139 0.38 11.95 -12.78
N SER A 140 0.82 12.21 -14.01
CA SER A 140 0.10 11.69 -15.17
C SER A 140 0.44 10.22 -15.40
N ASP A 141 -0.43 9.50 -16.11
CA ASP A 141 -0.21 8.08 -16.48
C ASP A 141 1.17 7.84 -17.10
N ARG A 142 1.64 8.78 -17.92
CA ARG A 142 2.97 8.74 -18.55
C ARG A 142 4.11 8.62 -17.52
N TYR A 143 3.97 9.23 -16.35
CA TYR A 143 4.98 9.20 -15.29
C TYR A 143 4.68 8.14 -14.21
N ALA A 144 3.40 7.79 -14.02
CA ALA A 144 3.01 6.70 -13.12
C ALA A 144 3.60 5.35 -13.58
N HIS A 145 3.63 5.09 -14.89
CA HIS A 145 4.22 3.87 -15.45
C HIS A 145 5.70 3.67 -15.09
N PRO A 146 6.64 4.58 -15.42
CA PRO A 146 8.04 4.43 -15.02
C PRO A 146 8.24 4.46 -13.50
N LEU A 147 7.35 5.09 -12.72
CA LEU A 147 7.40 5.00 -11.26
C LEU A 147 7.12 3.58 -10.76
N GLY A 148 6.10 2.91 -11.31
CA GLY A 148 5.82 1.50 -11.01
C GLY A 148 7.00 0.59 -11.33
N ALA A 149 7.63 0.81 -12.50
CA ALA A 149 8.83 0.09 -12.89
C ALA A 149 9.99 0.32 -11.90
N LEU A 150 10.23 1.57 -11.47
CA LEU A 150 11.27 1.90 -10.47
C LEU A 150 11.06 1.16 -9.15
N ILE A 151 9.83 1.12 -8.63
CA ILE A 151 9.53 0.42 -7.37
C ILE A 151 9.71 -1.09 -7.55
N ALA A 152 9.28 -1.66 -8.67
CA ALA A 152 9.45 -3.07 -8.96
C ALA A 152 10.92 -3.48 -9.11
N GLN A 153 11.74 -2.65 -9.76
CA GLN A 153 13.19 -2.89 -9.86
C GLN A 153 13.84 -2.98 -8.47
N PHE A 154 13.47 -2.06 -7.56
CA PHE A 154 13.91 -2.14 -6.18
C PHE A 154 13.40 -3.42 -5.50
N ALA A 155 12.14 -3.79 -5.68
CA ALA A 155 11.60 -4.99 -5.05
C ALA A 155 12.31 -6.28 -5.53
N THR A 156 12.65 -6.39 -6.82
CA THR A 156 13.37 -7.56 -7.37
C THR A 156 14.83 -7.68 -6.92
N ALA A 157 15.42 -6.60 -6.44
CA ALA A 157 16.77 -6.57 -5.86
C ALA A 157 16.75 -5.73 -4.59
N PRO A 158 16.06 -6.20 -3.53
CA PRO A 158 15.75 -5.38 -2.38
C PRO A 158 16.99 -5.19 -1.49
N ALA A 159 16.94 -4.21 -0.61
CA ALA A 159 17.98 -4.04 0.40
C ALA A 159 18.00 -5.22 1.38
N ASP A 160 19.13 -5.45 2.03
CA ASP A 160 19.22 -6.42 3.12
C ASP A 160 18.15 -6.11 4.19
N GLY A 161 17.57 -7.16 4.78
CA GLY A 161 16.52 -7.01 5.78
C GLY A 161 15.14 -6.58 5.25
N THR A 162 14.98 -6.22 3.97
CA THR A 162 13.66 -5.98 3.37
C THR A 162 12.85 -7.29 3.37
N LYS A 163 11.67 -7.28 3.99
CA LYS A 163 10.75 -8.43 4.07
C LYS A 163 9.60 -8.40 3.06
N GLY A 164 9.57 -7.36 2.24
CA GLY A 164 8.66 -7.22 1.11
C GLY A 164 8.36 -5.76 0.80
N VAL A 165 7.87 -5.55 -0.42
CA VAL A 165 7.44 -4.24 -0.92
C VAL A 165 5.96 -4.31 -1.26
N LEU A 166 5.20 -3.31 -0.82
CA LEU A 166 3.78 -3.14 -1.13
C LEU A 166 3.59 -1.87 -1.94
N ILE A 167 2.89 -1.98 -3.07
CA ILE A 167 2.30 -0.83 -3.75
C ILE A 167 0.80 -0.89 -3.52
N ILE A 168 0.25 0.18 -2.95
CA ILE A 168 -1.19 0.38 -2.82
C ILE A 168 -1.60 1.46 -3.80
N THR A 169 -2.47 1.14 -4.76
CA THR A 169 -2.86 2.12 -5.80
C THR A 169 -4.19 1.78 -6.44
N HIS A 170 -4.75 2.76 -7.15
CA HIS A 170 -5.85 2.59 -8.11
C HIS A 170 -5.35 2.82 -9.55
N SER A 171 -4.07 3.07 -9.75
CA SER A 171 -3.47 3.49 -11.02
C SER A 171 -3.05 2.31 -11.88
N ARG A 172 -3.76 2.13 -12.98
CA ARG A 172 -3.45 1.11 -14.00
C ARG A 172 -2.09 1.33 -14.64
N ALA A 173 -1.72 2.60 -14.88
CA ALA A 173 -0.44 2.94 -15.47
C ALA A 173 0.72 2.50 -14.58
N LEU A 174 0.63 2.78 -13.28
CA LEU A 174 1.63 2.35 -12.30
C LEU A 174 1.72 0.82 -12.22
N VAL A 175 0.57 0.14 -12.12
CA VAL A 175 0.52 -1.33 -12.08
C VAL A 175 1.16 -1.94 -13.32
N ARG A 176 0.84 -1.46 -14.53
CA ARG A 176 1.44 -1.95 -15.78
C ARG A 176 2.97 -1.81 -15.79
N GLY A 177 3.47 -0.68 -15.30
CA GLY A 177 4.91 -0.46 -15.18
C GLY A 177 5.61 -1.44 -14.24
N ALA A 178 4.98 -1.74 -13.10
CA ALA A 178 5.49 -2.72 -12.15
C ALA A 178 5.47 -4.16 -12.72
N LEU A 179 4.36 -4.54 -13.37
CA LEU A 179 4.21 -5.87 -13.98
C LEU A 179 5.26 -6.13 -15.06
N GLY A 180 5.56 -5.15 -15.90
CA GLY A 180 6.58 -5.32 -16.95
C GLY A 180 7.96 -5.66 -16.40
N VAL A 181 8.32 -5.18 -15.20
CA VAL A 181 9.58 -5.53 -14.54
C VAL A 181 9.51 -6.93 -13.91
N LEU A 182 8.40 -7.28 -13.27
CA LEU A 182 8.21 -8.61 -12.68
C LEU A 182 8.27 -9.71 -13.74
N GLU A 183 7.59 -9.49 -14.87
CA GLU A 183 7.59 -10.42 -16.01
C GLU A 183 8.99 -10.63 -16.58
N GLN A 184 9.76 -9.55 -16.76
CA GLN A 184 11.16 -9.63 -17.21
C GLN A 184 12.06 -10.40 -16.24
N GLY A 185 11.76 -10.34 -14.94
CA GLY A 185 12.43 -11.09 -13.89
C GLY A 185 11.94 -12.54 -13.72
N GLY A 186 10.92 -12.96 -14.48
CA GLY A 186 10.30 -14.28 -14.32
C GLY A 186 9.48 -14.44 -13.04
N HIS A 187 9.01 -13.34 -12.45
CA HIS A 187 8.16 -13.34 -11.27
C HIS A 187 6.68 -13.27 -11.67
N GLU A 188 5.87 -14.14 -11.09
CA GLU A 188 4.42 -14.00 -11.16
C GLU A 188 3.94 -12.86 -10.24
N PRO A 189 2.92 -12.09 -10.65
CA PRO A 189 2.42 -10.98 -9.85
C PRO A 189 1.71 -11.48 -8.58
N SER A 190 2.04 -10.87 -7.45
CA SER A 190 1.27 -11.04 -6.21
C SER A 190 0.30 -9.88 -6.05
N VAL A 191 -1.00 -10.17 -5.97
CA VAL A 191 -2.05 -9.15 -5.95
C VAL A 191 -3.06 -9.43 -4.84
N ALA A 192 -3.45 -8.37 -4.14
CA ALA A 192 -4.57 -8.35 -3.21
C ALA A 192 -5.56 -7.25 -3.63
N PHE A 193 -6.85 -7.49 -3.38
CA PHE A 193 -7.92 -6.56 -3.73
C PHE A 193 -8.62 -6.05 -2.48
N VAL A 194 -8.82 -4.74 -2.41
CA VAL A 194 -9.59 -4.09 -1.34
C VAL A 194 -10.94 -3.65 -1.88
N GLY A 195 -12.01 -4.06 -1.19
CA GLY A 195 -13.38 -3.86 -1.64
C GLY A 195 -13.87 -4.97 -2.57
N SER A 196 -14.89 -4.69 -3.39
CA SER A 196 -15.59 -5.69 -4.20
C SER A 196 -15.60 -5.42 -5.70
N ARG A 197 -15.07 -4.28 -6.18
CA ARG A 197 -15.10 -3.93 -7.60
C ARG A 197 -14.27 -4.87 -8.47
N TYR A 198 -13.09 -5.23 -7.97
CA TYR A 198 -12.14 -6.07 -8.69
C TYR A 198 -11.96 -7.40 -7.97
N SER A 199 -11.98 -8.47 -8.75
CA SER A 199 -11.71 -9.85 -8.32
C SER A 199 -10.47 -10.45 -8.98
N SER A 200 -9.96 -9.81 -10.04
CA SER A 200 -8.77 -10.25 -10.76
C SER A 200 -8.00 -9.07 -11.33
N LEU A 201 -6.72 -9.32 -11.63
CA LEU A 201 -5.82 -8.33 -12.23
C LEU A 201 -6.27 -7.98 -13.65
N ASP A 202 -6.74 -8.96 -14.42
CA ASP A 202 -7.26 -8.75 -15.78
C ASP A 202 -8.51 -7.87 -15.78
N GLN A 203 -9.42 -8.07 -14.82
CA GLN A 203 -10.59 -7.21 -14.67
C GLN A 203 -10.17 -5.76 -14.38
N PHE A 204 -9.23 -5.58 -13.45
CA PHE A 204 -8.70 -4.24 -13.14
C PHE A 204 -8.04 -3.59 -14.35
N LEU A 205 -7.16 -4.30 -15.06
CA LEU A 205 -6.40 -3.77 -16.19
C LEU A 205 -7.23 -3.59 -17.47
N GLY A 206 -8.29 -4.38 -17.64
CA GLY A 206 -9.16 -4.38 -18.81
C GLY A 206 -10.27 -3.33 -18.77
N GLU A 207 -10.56 -2.75 -17.61
CA GLU A 207 -11.53 -1.66 -17.50
C GLU A 207 -10.98 -0.37 -18.12
N THR A 208 -11.63 0.06 -19.20
CA THR A 208 -11.28 1.28 -19.96
C THR A 208 -12.36 2.34 -19.91
N ALA A 209 -13.55 2.01 -19.39
CA ALA A 209 -14.65 2.95 -19.32
C ALA A 209 -14.31 4.08 -18.34
N PRO A 210 -14.49 5.35 -18.73
CA PRO A 210 -14.37 6.45 -17.78
C PRO A 210 -15.48 6.35 -16.74
N ALA A 211 -15.19 6.75 -15.51
CA ALA A 211 -16.21 6.83 -14.47
C ALA A 211 -17.29 7.85 -14.86
N THR A 212 -18.55 7.54 -14.58
CA THR A 212 -19.64 8.51 -14.73
C THR A 212 -19.65 9.52 -13.57
N VAL A 213 -20.38 10.62 -13.72
CA VAL A 213 -20.55 11.60 -12.64
C VAL A 213 -21.29 10.95 -11.46
N GLU A 214 -22.26 10.10 -11.74
CA GLU A 214 -23.03 9.37 -10.75
C GLU A 214 -22.11 8.44 -9.93
N GLU A 215 -21.25 7.67 -10.59
CA GLU A 215 -20.25 6.83 -9.93
C GLU A 215 -19.29 7.67 -9.07
N MET A 216 -18.86 8.84 -9.56
CA MET A 216 -18.01 9.74 -8.79
C MET A 216 -18.69 10.22 -7.49
N LEU A 217 -19.99 10.54 -7.54
CA LEU A 217 -20.75 10.97 -6.36
C LEU A 217 -21.02 9.80 -5.39
N GLU A 218 -21.21 8.58 -5.91
CA GLU A 218 -21.32 7.37 -5.09
C GLU A 218 -20.02 7.05 -4.34
N VAL A 219 -18.86 7.35 -4.93
CA VAL A 219 -17.56 7.22 -4.25
C VAL A 219 -17.49 8.09 -3.00
N GLU A 220 -18.02 9.31 -3.03
CA GLU A 220 -18.04 10.19 -1.84
C GLU A 220 -18.90 9.58 -0.71
N GLY A 221 -20.10 9.11 -1.06
CA GLY A 221 -21.02 8.48 -0.10
C GLY A 221 -20.46 7.18 0.50
N SER A 222 -19.84 6.34 -0.34
CA SER A 222 -19.20 5.09 0.09
C SER A 222 -17.97 5.34 0.96
N ALA A 223 -17.10 6.30 0.60
CA ALA A 223 -15.94 6.67 1.41
C ALA A 223 -16.34 7.13 2.82
N HIS A 224 -17.39 7.95 2.93
CA HIS A 224 -17.92 8.39 4.21
C HIS A 224 -18.50 7.24 5.04
N THR A 225 -19.20 6.32 4.39
CA THR A 225 -19.75 5.12 5.03
C THR A 225 -18.63 4.22 5.55
N THR A 226 -17.62 3.94 4.72
CA THR A 226 -16.42 3.19 5.10
C THR A 226 -15.72 3.83 6.29
N TRP A 227 -15.52 5.15 6.27
CA TRP A 227 -14.89 5.87 7.37
C TRP A 227 -15.69 5.77 8.67
N ARG A 228 -17.01 5.91 8.62
CA ARG A 228 -17.89 5.74 9.79
C ARG A 228 -17.79 4.34 10.38
N CYS A 229 -17.77 3.33 9.51
CA CYS A 229 -17.60 1.95 9.92
C CYS A 229 -16.24 1.70 10.59
N ILE A 230 -15.15 2.19 10.00
CA ILE A 230 -13.82 2.14 10.60
C ILE A 230 -13.82 2.83 11.96
N SER A 231 -14.42 4.01 12.06
CA SER A 231 -14.46 4.78 13.31
C SER A 231 -15.17 4.01 14.42
N LYS A 232 -16.34 3.42 14.13
CA LYS A 232 -17.06 2.54 15.07
C LYS A 232 -16.25 1.30 15.48
N MET A 233 -15.49 0.70 14.57
CA MET A 233 -14.63 -0.45 14.90
C MET A 233 -13.48 -0.08 15.84
N LEU A 234 -13.04 1.18 15.82
CA LEU A 234 -11.94 1.69 16.65
C LEU A 234 -12.40 2.26 18.00
N GLU A 235 -13.71 2.43 18.21
CA GLU A 235 -14.27 2.87 19.49
C GLU A 235 -13.99 1.81 20.58
N PRO A 236 -13.52 2.22 21.77
CA PRO A 236 -13.34 1.28 22.88
C PRO A 236 -14.68 0.64 23.24
N ARG A 237 -14.75 -0.69 23.25
CA ARG A 237 -15.89 -1.39 23.85
C ARG A 237 -15.89 -1.07 25.34
N LYS A 238 -16.97 -0.45 25.82
CA LYS A 238 -17.20 -0.18 27.24
C LYS A 238 -17.45 -1.48 28.00
#